data_AF-A0A840E553-F1
#
_entry.id   AF-A0A840E553-F1
#
_cell.length_a   1.000
_cell.length_b   1.000
_cell.length_c   1.000
_cell.angle_alpha   90.00
_cell.angle_beta   90.00
_cell.angle_gamma   90.00
#
_symmetry.space_group_name_H-M   'P 1'
#
loop_
_entity.id
_entity.type
_entity.pdbx_description
1 polymer ?
#
loop_
_entity_poly.entity_id
_entity_poly.type
_entity_poly.pdbx_seq_one_letter_code
_entity_poly.pdbx_strand_id
1 'polypeptide(L)'
;MKWIKKKMMGAEEPMEFKGKKVYQEDELFEPETVSSWKEKGQIVAGTNVERMASGRSPIGVDCRPIMLYPMTQEQDSPIVEVLYSFYQDKSFVSHMKPKTSFIRKVICWISKKVSK
;
A
#
# COMPACT_ATOMS: atom_id res chain seq x y z
N MET A 1 -12.10 7.04 -7.07
CA MET A 1 -12.23 5.78 -6.30
C MET A 1 -12.78 6.13 -4.93
N LYS A 2 -13.75 5.37 -4.42
CA LYS A 2 -14.27 5.55 -3.05
C LYS A 2 -13.44 4.64 -2.14
N TRP A 3 -12.50 5.21 -1.39
CA TRP A 3 -11.71 4.47 -0.41
C TRP A 3 -12.59 4.14 0.79
N ILE A 4 -12.65 2.86 1.15
CA ILE A 4 -13.63 2.32 2.10
C ILE A 4 -13.04 2.39 3.50
N LYS A 5 -13.77 3.00 4.44
CA LYS A 5 -13.36 3.10 5.83
C LYS A 5 -13.38 1.72 6.51
N LYS A 6 -12.29 1.45 7.22
CA LYS A 6 -12.00 0.41 8.22
C LYS A 6 -13.20 -0.44 8.66
N LYS A 7 -13.09 -1.75 8.44
CA LYS A 7 -13.79 -2.76 9.25
C LYS A 7 -12.72 -3.52 10.03
N MET A 8 -12.65 -3.29 11.35
CA MET A 8 -11.81 -4.09 12.25
C MET A 8 -12.23 -5.55 12.15
N MET A 9 -11.44 -6.43 11.52
CA MET A 9 -11.28 -7.85 11.86
C MET A 9 -10.08 -8.41 11.07
N GLY A 10 -9.20 -9.11 11.80
CA GLY A 10 -7.89 -9.54 11.31
C GLY A 10 -7.91 -10.60 10.19
N ALA A 11 -6.75 -10.72 9.55
CA ALA A 11 -6.42 -11.53 8.37
C ALA A 11 -7.29 -11.17 7.14
N GLU A 12 -6.74 -10.26 6.32
CA GLU A 12 -7.41 -9.58 5.20
C GLU A 12 -7.89 -10.55 4.11
N GLU A 13 -9.18 -10.85 4.10
CA GLU A 13 -9.84 -11.34 2.91
C GLU A 13 -9.65 -10.32 1.77
N PRO A 14 -9.25 -10.75 0.56
CA PRO A 14 -9.01 -9.83 -0.54
C PRO A 14 -10.29 -9.06 -0.85
N MET A 15 -10.18 -7.73 -0.91
CA MET A 15 -11.30 -6.88 -1.32
C MET A 15 -11.47 -6.96 -2.83
N GLU A 16 -12.70 -7.16 -3.31
CA GLU A 16 -12.99 -7.04 -4.73
C GLU A 16 -13.28 -5.58 -5.12
N PHE A 17 -12.42 -5.03 -5.99
CA PHE A 17 -12.60 -3.71 -6.56
C PHE A 17 -12.60 -3.80 -8.08
N LYS A 18 -13.73 -3.45 -8.71
CA LYS A 18 -13.92 -3.50 -10.18
C LYS A 18 -13.56 -4.87 -10.80
N GLY A 19 -13.94 -5.96 -10.12
CA GLY A 19 -13.65 -7.32 -10.57
C GLY A 19 -12.21 -7.80 -10.36
N LYS A 20 -11.36 -7.00 -9.69
CA LYS A 20 -10.00 -7.39 -9.30
C LYS A 20 -9.91 -7.57 -7.79
N LYS A 21 -9.17 -8.60 -7.37
CA LYS A 21 -8.84 -8.81 -5.95
C LYS A 21 -7.71 -7.86 -5.55
N VAL A 22 -7.93 -7.12 -4.48
CA VAL A 22 -6.99 -6.17 -3.90
C VAL A 22 -6.64 -6.64 -2.49
N TYR A 23 -5.36 -6.86 -2.26
CA TYR A 23 -4.81 -7.12 -0.94
C TYR A 23 -4.29 -5.79 -0.39
N GLN A 24 -4.84 -5.38 0.76
CA GLN A 24 -4.41 -4.22 1.50
C GLN A 24 -3.57 -4.70 2.69
N GLU A 25 -2.81 -3.82 3.32
CA GLU A 25 -2.13 -4.10 4.59
C GLU A 25 -2.27 -2.86 5.47
N ASP A 26 -2.94 -3.01 6.62
CA ASP A 26 -3.30 -1.91 7.52
C ASP A 26 -2.09 -1.07 8.01
N GLU A 27 -0.89 -1.66 8.06
CA GLU A 27 0.32 -1.01 8.59
C GLU A 27 1.09 -0.19 7.54
N LEU A 28 0.61 -0.13 6.29
CA LEU A 28 1.31 0.58 5.21
C LEU A 28 1.28 2.10 5.38
N PHE A 29 0.21 2.66 5.95
CA PHE A 29 0.06 4.09 6.17
C PHE A 29 -0.88 4.40 7.35
N GLU A 30 -0.65 5.54 8.00
CA GLU A 30 -1.56 6.05 9.02
C GLU A 30 -2.61 6.98 8.39
N PRO A 31 -3.93 6.78 8.64
CA PRO A 31 -4.98 7.59 8.01
C PRO A 31 -4.93 9.08 8.34
N GLU A 32 -4.47 9.43 9.54
CA GLU A 32 -4.43 10.80 10.06
C GLU A 32 -3.13 11.53 9.72
N THR A 33 -2.17 10.88 9.03
CA THR A 33 -0.92 11.54 8.62
C THR A 33 -1.22 12.70 7.69
N VAL A 34 -0.74 13.89 8.07
CA VAL A 34 -0.89 15.10 7.27
C VAL A 34 0.23 15.19 6.23
N SER A 35 -0.14 15.46 4.99
CA SER A 35 0.79 15.72 3.89
C SER A 35 0.30 16.89 3.05
N SER A 36 1.20 17.48 2.26
CA SER A 36 0.85 18.52 1.30
C SER A 36 0.86 17.99 -0.13
N TRP A 37 0.06 18.60 -1.00
CA TRP A 37 -0.01 18.27 -2.41
C TRP A 37 -0.53 19.42 -3.26
N LYS A 38 -0.26 19.36 -4.58
CA LYS A 38 -0.73 20.37 -5.53
C LYS A 38 -2.13 20.03 -6.06
N GLU A 39 -3.10 20.87 -5.80
CA GLU A 39 -4.47 20.75 -6.30
C GLU A 39 -4.87 22.01 -7.07
N LYS A 40 -5.29 21.85 -8.33
CA LYS A 40 -5.70 22.96 -9.21
C LYS A 40 -4.70 24.14 -9.22
N GLY A 41 -3.41 23.84 -9.12
CA GLY A 41 -2.34 24.84 -9.09
C GLY A 41 -1.93 25.32 -7.69
N GLN A 42 -2.71 25.06 -6.65
CA GLN A 42 -2.46 25.50 -5.28
C GLN A 42 -1.88 24.37 -4.43
N ILE A 43 -1.09 24.71 -3.41
CA ILE A 43 -0.64 23.73 -2.42
C ILE A 43 -1.70 23.65 -1.33
N VAL A 44 -2.27 22.46 -1.15
CA VAL A 44 -3.19 22.14 -0.07
C VAL A 44 -2.54 21.12 0.85
N ALA A 45 -2.93 21.12 2.13
CA ALA A 45 -2.48 20.15 3.11
C ALA A 45 -3.70 19.46 3.74
N GLY A 46 -3.54 18.19 4.09
CA GLY A 46 -4.60 17.42 4.70
C GLY A 46 -4.15 16.01 5.06
N THR A 47 -5.04 15.26 5.70
CA THR A 47 -4.79 13.87 6.13
C THR A 47 -4.73 12.92 4.93
N ASN A 48 -4.25 11.69 5.15
CA ASN A 48 -4.30 10.65 4.14
C ASN A 48 -5.75 10.34 3.71
N VAL A 49 -6.73 10.48 4.61
CA VAL A 49 -8.16 10.36 4.27
C VAL A 49 -8.59 11.43 3.27
N GLU A 50 -8.24 12.69 3.51
CA GLU A 50 -8.56 13.82 2.61
C GLU A 50 -7.81 13.70 1.28
N ARG A 51 -6.54 13.29 1.35
CA ARG A 51 -5.70 13.01 0.19
C ARG A 51 -6.34 11.94 -0.71
N MET A 52 -6.81 10.84 -0.12
CA MET A 52 -7.52 9.78 -0.82
C MET A 52 -8.87 10.23 -1.39
N ALA A 53 -9.61 11.06 -0.65
CA ALA A 53 -10.86 11.65 -1.13
C ALA A 53 -10.64 12.53 -2.39
N SER A 54 -9.49 13.20 -2.49
CA SER A 54 -9.06 13.93 -3.70
C SER A 54 -8.62 13.02 -4.86
N GLY A 55 -8.64 11.69 -4.67
CA GLY A 55 -8.26 10.71 -5.68
C GLY A 55 -6.76 10.40 -5.74
N ARG A 56 -5.98 10.76 -4.71
CA ARG A 56 -4.53 10.52 -4.64
C ARG A 56 -4.22 9.34 -3.74
N SER A 57 -3.09 8.70 -3.99
CA SER A 57 -2.59 7.65 -3.11
C SER A 57 -2.20 8.22 -1.74
N PRO A 58 -2.51 7.52 -0.62
CA PRO A 58 -2.05 7.89 0.70
C PRO A 58 -0.52 7.87 0.78
N ILE A 59 0.03 8.63 1.71
CA ILE A 59 1.45 8.62 2.03
C ILE A 59 1.71 7.50 3.03
N GLY A 60 2.55 6.54 2.63
CA GLY A 60 3.00 5.44 3.46
C GLY A 60 3.95 5.86 4.57
N VAL A 61 4.25 4.89 5.43
CA VAL A 61 5.25 5.04 6.52
C VAL A 61 6.67 5.33 6.01
N ASP A 62 6.93 5.13 4.71
CA ASP A 62 8.17 5.52 4.03
C ASP A 62 8.15 6.97 3.51
N CYS A 63 7.16 7.77 3.93
CA CYS A 63 6.94 9.16 3.55
C CYS A 63 6.73 9.35 2.03
N ARG A 64 6.33 8.30 1.32
CA ARG A 64 6.08 8.31 -0.12
C ARG A 64 4.70 7.75 -0.45
N PRO A 65 4.15 8.04 -1.64
CA PRO A 65 2.84 7.50 -2.02
C PRO A 65 2.84 5.97 -2.05
N ILE A 66 1.81 5.34 -1.50
CA ILE A 66 1.58 3.90 -1.63
C ILE A 66 1.45 3.52 -3.10
N MET A 67 2.05 2.40 -3.47
CA MET A 67 2.09 1.89 -4.83
C MET A 67 1.21 0.65 -4.96
N LEU A 68 0.67 0.44 -6.16
CA LEU A 68 -0.06 -0.78 -6.51
C LEU A 68 0.88 -1.73 -7.25
N TYR A 69 1.03 -2.95 -6.76
CA TYR A 69 1.89 -3.98 -7.35
C TYR A 69 1.04 -5.17 -7.82
N PRO A 70 1.04 -5.51 -9.12
CA PRO A 70 0.42 -6.74 -9.61
C PRO A 70 1.18 -7.97 -9.10
N MET A 71 0.46 -8.98 -8.60
CA MET A 71 1.09 -10.21 -8.09
C MET A 71 1.69 -11.07 -9.21
N THR A 72 1.11 -11.02 -10.41
CA THR A 72 1.54 -11.70 -11.64
C THR A 72 1.50 -10.72 -12.81
N GLN A 73 2.20 -11.05 -13.91
CA GLN A 73 2.24 -10.23 -15.13
C GLN A 73 0.97 -10.33 -15.99
N GLU A 74 -0.02 -11.11 -15.56
CA GLU A 74 -1.27 -11.33 -16.29
C GLU A 74 -2.19 -10.09 -16.19
N GLN A 75 -3.01 -9.85 -17.22
CA GLN A 75 -3.88 -8.67 -17.31
C GLN A 75 -4.88 -8.55 -16.14
N ASP A 76 -5.33 -9.68 -15.60
CA ASP A 76 -6.31 -9.78 -14.51
C ASP A 76 -5.70 -10.26 -13.20
N SER A 77 -4.40 -10.05 -13.04
CA SER A 77 -3.72 -10.38 -11.80
C SER A 77 -4.32 -9.63 -10.60
N PRO A 78 -4.44 -10.30 -9.44
CA PRO A 78 -4.66 -9.61 -8.17
C PRO A 78 -3.59 -8.54 -7.92
N ILE A 79 -4.01 -7.46 -7.28
CA ILE A 79 -3.15 -6.31 -6.98
C ILE A 79 -2.93 -6.26 -5.48
N VAL A 80 -1.72 -5.91 -5.05
CA VAL A 80 -1.38 -5.66 -3.65
C VAL A 80 -0.88 -4.23 -3.48
N GLU A 81 -1.30 -3.58 -2.40
CA GLU A 81 -0.75 -2.29 -1.97
C GLU A 81 0.61 -2.50 -1.33
N VAL A 82 1.61 -1.70 -1.70
CA VAL A 82 2.98 -1.80 -1.19
C VAL A 82 3.60 -0.43 -0.95
N LEU A 83 4.57 -0.37 -0.04
CA LEU A 83 5.42 0.81 0.13
C LEU A 83 6.20 1.13 -1.15
N TYR A 84 6.47 2.41 -1.35
CA TYR A 84 7.21 2.88 -2.52
C TYR A 84 8.65 2.35 -2.53
N SER A 85 9.31 2.34 -1.38
CA SER A 85 10.64 1.75 -1.18
C SER A 85 10.72 0.29 -1.68
N PHE A 86 9.74 -0.53 -1.30
CA PHE A 86 9.62 -1.91 -1.79
C PHE A 86 9.38 -1.99 -3.29
N TYR A 87 8.56 -1.09 -3.83
CA TYR A 87 8.28 -1.03 -5.27
C TYR A 87 9.54 -0.70 -6.09
N GLN A 88 10.37 0.25 -5.62
CA GLN A 88 11.64 0.58 -6.28
C GLN A 88 12.65 -0.55 -6.25
N ASP A 89 12.80 -1.22 -5.11
CA ASP A 89 13.77 -2.33 -4.98
C ASP A 89 13.44 -3.50 -5.93
N LYS A 90 12.18 -3.62 -6.36
CA LYS A 90 11.71 -4.64 -7.31
C LYS A 90 11.76 -4.21 -8.79
N SER A 91 12.21 -3.01 -9.11
CA SER A 91 12.41 -2.61 -10.51
C SER A 91 13.57 -3.36 -11.19
N PHE A 92 14.36 -4.14 -10.43
CA PHE A 92 15.28 -5.14 -10.98
C PHE A 92 14.50 -6.41 -11.31
N VAL A 93 14.13 -6.55 -12.58
CA VAL A 93 13.40 -7.67 -13.16
C VAL A 93 13.92 -9.01 -12.62
N SER A 94 13.10 -9.72 -11.86
CA SER A 94 13.28 -11.16 -11.67
C SER A 94 11.96 -11.84 -11.37
N HIS A 95 11.66 -12.88 -12.15
CA HIS A 95 10.51 -13.76 -11.99
C HIS A 95 10.47 -14.38 -10.57
N MET A 96 9.85 -13.68 -9.62
CA MET A 96 9.67 -14.22 -8.27
C MET A 96 8.41 -15.10 -8.23
N LYS A 97 8.60 -16.42 -8.34
CA LYS A 97 7.65 -17.37 -7.73
C LYS A 97 7.68 -17.14 -6.21
N PRO A 98 6.56 -16.80 -5.56
CA PRO A 98 6.57 -16.49 -4.13
C PRO A 98 6.90 -17.76 -3.35
N LYS A 99 8.11 -17.83 -2.78
CA LYS A 99 8.45 -18.87 -1.80
C LYS A 99 8.01 -18.38 -0.42
N THR A 100 7.30 -19.25 0.30
CA THR A 100 6.72 -19.08 1.63
C THR A 100 7.71 -18.56 2.69
N SER A 101 9.02 -18.65 2.44
CA SER A 101 10.08 -18.08 3.27
C SER A 101 10.19 -16.55 3.21
N PHE A 102 9.59 -15.90 2.20
CA PHE A 102 9.60 -14.44 2.04
C PHE A 102 8.70 -13.74 3.07
N ILE A 103 7.50 -14.28 3.30
CA ILE A 103 6.53 -13.74 4.27
C ILE A 103 7.12 -13.78 5.69
N ARG A 104 7.82 -14.87 6.05
CA ARG A 104 8.49 -14.98 7.37
C ARG A 104 9.63 -13.99 7.56
N LYS A 105 10.34 -13.60 6.50
CA LYS A 105 11.47 -12.66 6.60
C LYS A 105 11.00 -11.22 6.82
N VAL A 106 9.89 -10.82 6.18
CA VAL A 106 9.28 -9.50 6.36
C VAL A 106 8.78 -9.34 7.80
N ILE A 107 8.02 -10.33 8.30
CA ILE A 107 7.50 -10.34 9.68
C ILE A 107 8.63 -10.27 10.73
N CYS A 108 9.74 -11.01 10.50
CA CYS A 108 10.86 -11.03 11.45
C CYS A 108 11.69 -9.72 11.45
N TRP A 109 11.75 -9.01 10.32
CA TRP A 109 12.42 -7.71 10.24
C TRP A 109 11.62 -6.61 10.95
N ILE A 110 10.29 -6.61 10.79
CA ILE A 110 9.38 -5.68 11.49
C ILE A 110 9.49 -5.89 13.00
N SER A 111 9.45 -7.15 13.47
CA SER A 111 9.60 -7.48 14.90
C SER A 111 10.92 -7.00 15.52
N LYS A 112 12.02 -6.99 14.76
CA LYS A 112 13.33 -6.50 15.25
C LYS A 112 13.44 -4.98 15.26
N LYS A 113 12.63 -4.26 14.48
CA LYS A 113 12.64 -2.78 14.44
C LYS A 113 11.79 -2.13 15.52
N VAL A 114 10.83 -2.87 16.09
CA VAL A 114 9.92 -2.40 17.15
C VAL A 114 10.48 -2.64 18.57
N SER A 115 11.59 -3.37 18.71
CA SER A 115 12.18 -3.71 20.02
C SER A 115 13.32 -2.78 20.49
N LYS A 116 13.31 -1.49 20.16
CA LYS A 116 14.21 -0.49 20.76
C LYS A 116 13.44 0.72 21.25
#